data_AF-S6UZ08-F1
#
_entry.id   AF-S6UZ08-F1
#
_cell.length_a   1.000
_cell.length_b   1.000
_cell.length_c   1.000
_cell.angle_alpha   90.00
_cell.angle_beta   90.00
_cell.angle_gamma   90.00
#
_symmetry.space_group_name_H-M   'P 1'
#
loop_
_entity.id
_entity.type
_entity.pdbx_description
1 polymer ?
#
loop_
_entity_poly.entity_id
_entity_poly.type
_entity_poly.pdbx_seq_one_letter_code
_entity_poly.pdbx_strand_id
1 'polypeptide(L)' 'MSLTRFQMCIDGQWVDALSGKTFDSLNPALAEPWAQLPDAD' A
#
# COMPACT_ATOMS: atom_id res chain seq x y z
N MET A 1 -2.05 13.91 -9.79
CA MET A 1 -1.53 13.59 -8.44
C MET A 1 -1.20 12.12 -8.41
N SER A 2 -0.03 11.72 -7.93
CA SER A 2 0.34 10.30 -7.78
C SER A 2 -0.09 9.80 -6.40
N LEU A 3 -0.60 8.57 -6.31
CA LEU A 3 -0.92 7.92 -5.04
C LEU A 3 0.37 7.67 -4.23
N THR A 4 0.30 7.87 -2.92
CA THR A 4 1.42 7.54 -2.03
C THR A 4 1.52 6.02 -1.93
N ARG A 5 2.72 5.45 -2.11
CA ARG A 5 2.98 4.02 -1.94
C ARG A 5 3.61 3.78 -0.57
N PHE A 6 3.07 2.83 0.17
CA PHE A 6 3.62 2.39 1.45
C PHE A 6 4.34 1.04 1.31
N GLN A 7 5.09 0.67 2.35
CA GLN A 7 5.79 -0.60 2.48
C GLN A 7 5.27 -1.36 3.70
N MET A 8 5.51 -2.67 3.76
CA MET A 8 5.24 -3.47 4.96
C MET A 8 6.39 -3.33 5.93
N CYS A 9 6.12 -3.35 7.24
CA CYS A 9 7.15 -3.47 8.26
C CYS A 9 7.20 -4.91 8.76
N ILE A 10 8.22 -5.66 8.36
CA ILE A 10 8.44 -7.07 8.74
C ILE A 10 9.81 -7.15 9.41
N ASP A 11 9.87 -7.70 10.62
CA ASP A 11 11.10 -7.75 11.45
C ASP A 11 11.80 -6.38 11.59
N GLY A 12 11.01 -5.31 11.66
CA GLY A 12 11.51 -3.94 11.78
C GLY A 12 12.10 -3.36 10.48
N GLN A 13 11.99 -4.08 9.36
CA GLN A 13 12.45 -3.63 8.04
C GLN A 13 11.25 -3.25 7.17
N TRP A 14 11.40 -2.15 6.42
CA TRP A 14 10.42 -1.74 5.42
C TRP A 14 10.69 -2.48 4.11
N VAL A 15 9.72 -3.27 3.66
CA VAL A 15 9.85 -4.14 2.49
C VAL A 15 8.63 -4.03 1.58
N ASP A 16 8.86 -4.25 0.28
CA ASP A 16 7.79 -4.40 -0.70
C ASP A 16 7.15 -5.79 -0.61
N ALA A 17 6.00 -5.97 -1.25
CA ALA A 17 5.43 -7.30 -1.46
C ALA A 17 6.39 -8.19 -2.25
N LEU A 18 6.47 -9.47 -1.89
CA LEU A 18 7.29 -10.45 -2.62
C LEU A 18 6.83 -10.55 -4.09
N SER A 19 5.51 -10.62 -4.29
CA SER A 19 4.87 -10.61 -5.62
C SER A 19 4.96 -9.27 -6.36
N GLY A 20 5.37 -8.18 -5.68
CA GLY A 20 5.33 -6.81 -6.19
C GLY A 20 3.93 -6.22 -6.37
N LYS A 21 2.87 -6.97 -5.99
CA LYS A 21 1.49 -6.52 -6.10
C LYS A 21 1.16 -5.45 -5.05
N THR A 22 0.23 -4.57 -5.41
CA THR A 22 -0.30 -3.55 -4.53
C THR A 22 -1.80 -3.40 -4.74
N PHE A 23 -2.52 -2.94 -3.72
CA PHE A 23 -3.92 -2.56 -3.80
C PHE A 23 -4.14 -1.12 -3.33
N ASP A 24 -5.21 -0.49 -3.82
CA ASP A 24 -5.58 0.87 -3.45
C ASP A 24 -6.34 0.90 -2.12
N SER A 25 -5.90 1.77 -1.21
CA SER A 25 -6.66 2.12 -0.01
C SER A 25 -7.56 3.30 -0.28
N LEU A 26 -8.83 3.13 0.09
CA LEU A 26 -9.85 4.15 -0.08
C LEU A 26 -9.92 5.04 1.15
N ASN A 27 -10.07 6.34 0.91
CA ASN A 27 -10.37 7.31 1.93
C ASN A 27 -11.78 7.02 2.48
N PRO A 28 -11.96 6.80 3.79
CA PRO A 28 -13.26 6.43 4.34
C PRO A 28 -14.34 7.52 4.19
N ALA A 29 -13.95 8.79 4.00
CA ALA A 29 -14.90 9.89 3.84
C ALA A 29 -15.44 10.04 2.40
N LEU A 30 -14.65 9.63 1.40
CA LEU A 30 -14.94 9.89 -0.02
C LEU A 30 -15.05 8.61 -0.86
N ALA A 31 -14.61 7.47 -0.32
CA ALA A 31 -14.43 6.21 -1.04
C ALA A 31 -13.49 6.32 -2.26
N GLU A 32 -12.60 7.31 -2.27
CA GLU A 32 -11.61 7.54 -3.33
C GLU A 32 -10.21 7.06 -2.93
N PRO A 33 -9.40 6.53 -3.86
CA PRO A 33 -8.03 6.11 -3.58
C PRO A 33 -7.16 7.27 -3.07
N TRP A 34 -6.43 7.04 -1.97
CA TRP A 34 -5.45 8.00 -1.44
C TRP A 34 -4.04 7.42 -1.31
N ALA A 35 -3.92 6.10 -1.26
CA ALA A 35 -2.66 5.38 -1.11
C ALA A 35 -2.70 4.01 -1.77
N GLN A 36 -1.51 3.44 -2.02
CA GLN A 36 -1.34 2.04 -2.44
C GLN A 36 -0.54 1.29 -1.38
N LEU A 37 -1.03 0.12 -0.99
CA LEU A 37 -0.37 -0.77 -0.04
C LEU A 37 0.07 -2.05 -0.73
N PRO A 38 1.19 -2.65 -0.30
CA PRO A 38 1.64 -3.96 -0.77
C PRO A 38 0.62 -5.04 -0.43
N ASP A 39 0.31 -5.87 -1.42
CA ASP A 39 -0.50 -7.08 -1.26
C ASP A 39 0.45 -8.19 -0.82
N ALA A 40 0.32 -8.65 0.43
CA ALA A 40 1.28 -9.53 1.12
C ALA A 40 1.29 -10.99 0.61
N ASP A 41 1.08 -11.16 -0.69
CA ASP A 41 1.19 -12.38 -1.50
C ASP A 41 2.65 -12.71 -1.82
#